data_AF-A0A0B1SS55-F1
#
_entry.id   AF-A0A0B1SS55-F1
#
_cell.length_a   1.000
_cell.length_b   1.000
_cell.length_c   1.000
_cell.angle_alpha   90.00
_cell.angle_beta   90.00
_cell.angle_gamma   90.00
#
_symmetry.space_group_name_H-M   'P 1'
#
loop_
_entity.id
_entity.type
_entity.pdbx_description
1 polymer ?
#
loop_
_entity_poly.entity_id
_entity_poly.type
_entity_poly.pdbx_seq_one_letter_code
_entity_poly.pdbx_strand_id
1 'polypeptide(L)'
;MELGRVLERLLKLAIPNILIWLIGFYTIFHSCLNFVAEVLKFADREFYRDFWNSETIHYFWRTWNIPVHRWAARHIYMPMMRNHYSKHSATVTVFFVSAFFHEYLVSVPLHMFRLWAYYGMMSQIPLSLFIDYVVKGGRAGNVVVWLSLILGQPLAILMYVHDWYVMHQISAELQPG
;
A
#
# COMPACT_ATOMS: atom_id res chain seq x y z
N MET A 1 5.83 -3.44 28.74
CA MET A 1 4.49 -2.86 28.98
C MET A 1 4.28 -1.70 28.01
N GLU A 2 4.23 -1.99 26.71
CA GLU A 2 4.38 -0.98 25.63
C GLU A 2 3.42 -1.24 24.45
N LEU A 3 3.16 -2.51 24.10
CA LEU A 3 2.32 -2.87 22.94
C LEU A 3 0.89 -2.29 23.04
N GLY A 4 0.25 -2.35 24.22
CA GLY A 4 -1.09 -1.81 24.41
C GLY A 4 -1.16 -0.29 24.18
N ARG A 5 -0.13 0.46 24.59
CA ARG A 5 -0.05 1.90 24.38
C ARG A 5 0.22 2.24 22.92
N VAL A 6 1.09 1.48 22.26
CA VAL A 6 1.35 1.62 20.82
C VAL A 6 0.06 1.36 20.03
N LEU A 7 -0.65 0.27 20.31
CA LEU A 7 -1.93 -0.04 19.68
C LEU A 7 -2.98 1.05 19.90
N GLU A 8 -3.11 1.56 21.13
CA GLU A 8 -4.03 2.66 21.43
C GLU A 8 -3.74 3.91 20.59
N ARG A 9 -2.46 4.31 20.50
CA ARG A 9 -2.05 5.47 19.69
C ARG A 9 -2.27 5.23 18.20
N LEU A 10 -1.93 4.05 17.71
CA LEU A 10 -2.13 3.69 16.30
C LEU A 10 -3.61 3.73 15.92
N LEU A 11 -4.50 3.19 16.76
CA LEU A 11 -5.95 3.23 16.51
C LEU A 11 -6.50 4.65 16.52
N LYS A 12 -6.01 5.53 17.41
CA LYS A 12 -6.39 6.95 17.41
C LYS A 12 -5.99 7.67 16.12
N LEU A 13 -4.84 7.32 15.54
CA LEU A 13 -4.34 7.94 14.32
C LEU A 13 -4.84 7.26 13.03
N ALA A 14 -5.44 6.06 13.12
CA ALA A 14 -5.87 5.29 11.96
C ALA A 14 -6.93 6.03 11.12
N ILE A 15 -7.89 6.72 11.75
CA ILE A 15 -8.97 7.43 11.06
C ILE A 15 -8.44 8.68 10.32
N PRO A 16 -7.69 9.61 10.93
CA PRO A 16 -7.06 10.70 10.19
C PRO A 16 -6.17 10.21 9.05
N ASN A 17 -5.41 9.14 9.30
CA ASN A 17 -4.50 8.56 8.31
C ASN A 17 -5.24 8.06 7.06
N ILE A 18 -6.30 7.26 7.22
CA ILE A 18 -7.05 6.75 6.04
C ILE A 18 -7.69 7.89 5.25
N LEU A 19 -8.17 8.95 5.91
CA LEU A 19 -8.73 10.11 5.22
C LEU A 19 -7.68 10.83 4.36
N ILE A 20 -6.48 11.06 4.90
CA ILE A 20 -5.37 11.65 4.15
C ILE A 20 -5.01 10.76 2.94
N TRP A 21 -4.97 9.45 3.12
CA TRP A 21 -4.71 8.51 2.02
C TRP A 21 -5.78 8.53 0.94
N LEU A 22 -7.06 8.61 1.29
CA LEU A 22 -8.16 8.72 0.32
C LEU A 22 -8.14 10.06 -0.42
N ILE A 23 -7.86 11.16 0.27
CA ILE A 23 -7.71 12.48 -0.35
C ILE A 23 -6.49 12.51 -1.28
N GLY A 24 -5.36 11.96 -0.83
CA GLY A 24 -4.14 11.83 -1.63
C GLY A 24 -4.36 10.96 -2.87
N PHE A 25 -5.07 9.85 -2.72
CA PHE A 25 -5.49 9.01 -3.83
C PHE A 25 -6.29 9.81 -4.87
N TYR A 26 -7.34 10.51 -4.43
CA TYR A 26 -8.17 11.30 -5.33
C TYR A 26 -7.37 12.42 -6.02
N THR A 27 -6.56 13.14 -5.25
CA THR A 27 -5.74 14.25 -5.76
C THR A 27 -4.76 13.78 -6.83
N ILE A 28 -4.09 12.65 -6.62
CA ILE A 28 -3.08 12.13 -7.55
C ILE A 28 -3.76 11.39 -8.72
N PHE A 29 -4.50 10.32 -8.43
CA PHE A 29 -4.98 9.40 -9.47
C PHE A 29 -6.19 9.93 -10.24
N HIS A 30 -7.05 10.71 -9.58
CA HIS A 30 -8.18 11.33 -10.25
C HIS A 30 -7.78 12.69 -10.82
N SER A 31 -7.44 13.66 -9.98
CA SER A 31 -7.27 15.05 -10.44
C SER A 31 -5.98 15.26 -11.24
N CYS A 32 -4.82 14.89 -10.69
CA CYS A 32 -3.52 15.17 -11.31
C CYS A 32 -3.33 14.36 -12.61
N LEU A 33 -3.56 13.05 -12.60
CA LEU A 33 -3.39 12.22 -13.80
C LEU A 33 -4.38 12.57 -14.91
N ASN A 34 -5.64 12.91 -14.62
CA ASN A 34 -6.57 13.38 -15.65
C ASN A 34 -6.17 14.74 -16.20
N PHE A 35 -5.68 15.66 -15.35
CA PHE A 35 -5.16 16.94 -15.81
C PHE A 35 -3.98 16.75 -16.77
N VAL A 36 -3.00 15.91 -16.41
CA VAL A 36 -1.86 15.57 -17.27
C VAL A 36 -2.32 14.89 -18.55
N ALA A 37 -3.30 13.98 -18.47
CA ALA A 37 -3.86 13.32 -19.65
C ALA A 37 -4.54 14.30 -20.61
N GLU A 38 -5.26 15.29 -20.10
CA GLU A 38 -5.87 16.34 -20.93
C GLU A 38 -4.80 17.19 -21.62
N VAL A 39 -3.79 17.65 -20.88
CA VAL A 39 -2.66 18.43 -21.42
C VAL A 39 -1.90 17.67 -22.51
N LEU A 40 -1.67 16.38 -22.30
CA LEU A 40 -0.96 15.51 -23.25
C LEU A 40 -1.87 14.94 -24.34
N LYS A 41 -3.17 15.25 -24.35
CA LYS A 41 -4.18 14.65 -25.24
C LYS A 41 -4.16 13.12 -25.20
N PHE A 42 -3.89 12.57 -24.02
CA PHE A 42 -3.86 11.13 -23.77
C PHE A 42 -5.28 10.61 -23.57
N ALA A 43 -5.68 9.66 -24.43
CA ALA A 43 -7.04 9.13 -24.47
C ALA A 43 -7.32 8.07 -23.39
N ASP A 44 -6.32 7.29 -22.97
CA ASP A 44 -6.51 6.25 -21.94
C ASP A 44 -6.49 6.88 -20.54
N ARG A 45 -7.67 7.15 -19.99
CA ARG A 45 -7.83 7.75 -18.66
C ARG A 45 -8.14 6.71 -17.57
N GLU A 46 -7.92 5.43 -17.87
CA GLU A 46 -8.24 4.34 -16.96
C GLU A 46 -7.13 4.15 -15.91
N PHE A 47 -7.00 5.10 -14.99
CA PHE A 47 -5.97 5.08 -13.94
C PHE A 47 -6.32 4.19 -12.75
N TYR A 48 -7.61 4.02 -12.46
CA TYR A 48 -8.14 3.17 -11.39
C TYR A 48 -9.55 2.66 -11.74
N ARG A 49 -10.01 1.64 -11.01
CA ARG A 49 -11.37 1.04 -11.08
C ARG A 49 -12.03 1.11 -9.70
N ASP A 50 -13.19 0.48 -9.54
CA ASP A 50 -14.01 0.40 -8.32
C ASP A 50 -13.38 -0.43 -7.19
N PHE A 51 -12.14 -0.11 -6.80
CA PHE A 51 -11.40 -0.80 -5.75
C PHE A 51 -12.08 -0.73 -4.38
N TRP A 52 -12.97 0.24 -4.14
CA TRP A 52 -13.75 0.34 -2.89
C TRP A 52 -14.76 -0.79 -2.72
N ASN A 53 -15.19 -1.43 -3.81
CA ASN A 53 -16.09 -2.58 -3.81
C ASN A 53 -15.34 -3.93 -3.88
N SER A 54 -14.03 -3.93 -3.64
CA SER A 54 -13.22 -5.15 -3.70
C SER A 54 -13.66 -6.17 -2.65
N GLU A 55 -14.02 -7.37 -3.08
CA GLU A 55 -14.30 -8.50 -2.18
C GLU A 55 -13.04 -9.31 -1.83
N THR A 56 -11.99 -9.17 -2.63
CA THR A 56 -10.71 -9.86 -2.47
C THR A 56 -9.53 -8.88 -2.55
N ILE A 57 -8.45 -9.20 -1.84
CA ILE A 57 -7.19 -8.43 -1.88
C ILE A 57 -6.61 -8.44 -3.29
N HIS A 58 -6.75 -9.56 -4.00
CA HIS A 58 -6.38 -9.65 -5.41
C HIS A 58 -7.16 -8.68 -6.31
N TYR A 59 -8.46 -8.47 -6.09
CA TYR A 59 -9.20 -7.47 -6.86
C TYR A 59 -8.70 -6.05 -6.53
N PHE A 60 -8.57 -5.73 -5.25
CA PHE A 60 -8.08 -4.43 -4.78
C PHE A 60 -6.74 -4.02 -5.42
N TRP A 61 -5.72 -4.88 -5.36
CA TRP A 61 -4.39 -4.54 -5.89
C TRP A 61 -4.35 -4.39 -7.42
N ARG A 62 -5.34 -4.92 -8.15
CA ARG A 62 -5.44 -4.79 -9.60
C ARG A 62 -6.18 -3.53 -10.04
N THR A 63 -7.05 -3.00 -9.18
CA THR A 63 -7.96 -1.91 -9.51
C THR A 63 -7.57 -0.57 -8.90
N TRP A 64 -6.76 -0.53 -7.83
CA TRP A 64 -6.39 0.73 -7.20
C TRP A 64 -5.47 1.59 -8.08
N ASN A 65 -4.43 0.99 -8.69
CA ASN A 65 -3.43 1.68 -9.50
C ASN A 65 -3.15 0.86 -10.74
N ILE A 66 -3.95 1.12 -11.78
CA ILE A 66 -3.92 0.36 -13.03
C ILE A 66 -2.58 0.54 -13.77
N PRO A 67 -1.95 1.73 -13.84
CA PRO A 67 -0.64 1.88 -14.48
C PRO A 67 0.43 0.95 -13.90
N VAL A 68 0.58 0.92 -12.57
CA VAL A 68 1.56 0.06 -11.90
C VAL A 68 1.16 -1.41 -12.04
N HIS A 69 -0.14 -1.74 -11.91
CA HIS A 69 -0.61 -3.10 -12.10
C HIS A 69 -0.31 -3.62 -13.51
N ARG A 70 -0.63 -2.86 -14.57
CA ARG A 70 -0.35 -3.22 -15.96
C ARG A 70 1.15 -3.35 -16.21
N TRP A 71 1.97 -2.47 -15.62
CA TRP A 71 3.43 -2.57 -15.71
C TRP A 71 3.96 -3.86 -15.08
N ALA A 72 3.56 -4.17 -13.84
CA ALA A 72 3.99 -5.39 -13.15
C ALA A 72 3.48 -6.65 -13.86
N ALA A 73 2.24 -6.63 -14.35
CA ALA A 73 1.67 -7.72 -15.12
C ALA A 73 2.48 -7.98 -16.40
N ARG A 74 2.82 -6.93 -17.16
CA ARG A 74 3.54 -7.05 -18.43
C ARG A 74 5.01 -7.44 -18.27
N HIS A 75 5.72 -6.88 -17.30
CA HIS A 75 7.17 -6.99 -17.20
C HIS A 75 7.65 -8.06 -16.22
N ILE A 76 6.80 -8.48 -15.27
CA ILE A 76 7.18 -9.47 -14.25
C ILE A 76 6.31 -10.71 -14.38
N TYR A 77 4.98 -10.55 -14.24
CA TYR A 77 4.07 -11.69 -14.15
C TYR A 77 4.00 -12.50 -15.45
N MET A 78 3.72 -11.85 -16.59
CA MET A 78 3.55 -12.52 -17.88
C MET A 78 4.84 -13.22 -18.36
N PRO A 79 6.04 -12.62 -18.24
CA PRO A 79 7.30 -13.32 -18.53
C PRO A 79 7.51 -14.58 -17.67
N MET A 80 7.22 -14.52 -16.37
CA MET A 80 7.31 -15.70 -15.50
C MET A 80 6.31 -16.78 -15.90
N MET A 81 5.08 -16.40 -16.23
CA MET A 81 4.07 -17.35 -16.72
C MET A 81 4.47 -18.00 -18.05
N ARG A 82 5.10 -17.24 -18.96
CA ARG A 82 5.63 -17.75 -20.23
C ARG A 82 6.80 -18.72 -20.03
N ASN A 83 7.60 -18.53 -18.98
CA ASN A 83 8.69 -19.43 -18.59
C ASN A 83 8.24 -20.60 -17.71
N HIS A 84 6.94 -20.94 -17.70
CA HIS A 84 6.36 -22.07 -16.98
C HIS A 84 6.52 -22.06 -15.44
N TYR A 85 6.74 -20.88 -14.84
CA TYR A 85 6.68 -20.75 -13.37
C TYR A 85 5.24 -20.87 -12.86
N SER A 86 5.10 -21.24 -11.58
CA SER A 86 3.79 -21.33 -10.94
C SER A 86 3.17 -19.94 -10.73
N LYS A 87 1.82 -19.87 -10.79
CA LYS A 87 1.08 -18.62 -10.52
C LYS A 87 1.43 -18.03 -9.15
N HIS A 88 1.62 -18.89 -8.15
CA HIS A 88 2.00 -18.50 -6.80
C HIS A 88 3.40 -17.85 -6.78
N SER A 89 4.39 -18.49 -7.41
CA SER A 89 5.75 -17.93 -7.54
C SER A 89 5.73 -16.57 -8.23
N ALA A 90 5.02 -16.44 -9.35
CA ALA A 90 4.90 -15.17 -10.06
C ALA A 90 4.26 -14.06 -9.20
N THR A 91 3.27 -14.43 -8.38
CA THR A 91 2.61 -13.50 -7.46
C THR A 91 3.56 -13.05 -6.36
N VAL A 92 4.27 -13.99 -5.73
CA VAL A 92 5.27 -13.70 -4.70
C VAL A 92 6.35 -12.77 -5.23
N THR A 93 6.84 -12.98 -6.45
CA THR A 93 7.85 -12.10 -7.06
C THR A 93 7.31 -10.69 -7.32
N VAL A 94 6.07 -10.55 -7.81
CA VAL A 94 5.45 -9.22 -7.98
C VAL A 94 5.31 -8.48 -6.64
N PHE A 95 4.86 -9.17 -5.60
CA PHE A 95 4.75 -8.58 -4.26
C PHE A 95 6.11 -8.26 -3.66
N PHE A 96 7.13 -9.09 -3.89
CA PHE A 96 8.51 -8.84 -3.44
C PHE A 96 9.10 -7.59 -4.08
N VAL A 97 8.98 -7.46 -5.42
CA VAL A 97 9.45 -6.25 -6.13
C VAL A 97 8.67 -5.02 -5.67
N SER A 98 7.36 -5.14 -5.46
CA SER A 98 6.54 -4.06 -4.91
C SER A 98 7.00 -3.67 -3.50
N ALA A 99 7.24 -4.63 -2.61
CA ALA A 99 7.71 -4.41 -1.25
C ALA A 99 9.06 -3.69 -1.21
N PHE A 100 9.97 -4.03 -2.13
CA PHE A 100 11.24 -3.33 -2.29
C PHE A 100 11.04 -1.84 -2.63
N PHE A 101 10.18 -1.52 -3.61
CA PHE A 101 9.92 -0.13 -3.97
C PHE A 101 9.22 0.65 -2.85
N HIS A 102 8.28 0.02 -2.12
CA HIS A 102 7.63 0.67 -0.97
C HIS A 102 8.64 1.00 0.13
N GLU A 103 9.52 0.06 0.47
CA GLU A 103 10.57 0.31 1.46
C GLU A 103 11.55 1.38 0.97
N TYR A 104 11.96 1.34 -0.30
CA TYR A 104 12.88 2.31 -0.89
C TYR A 104 12.31 3.73 -0.85
N LEU A 105 11.05 3.91 -1.27
CA LEU A 105 10.40 5.22 -1.33
C LEU A 105 10.15 5.82 0.07
N VAL A 106 10.00 4.99 1.11
CA VAL A 106 9.80 5.46 2.49
C VAL A 106 11.14 5.66 3.21
N SER A 107 12.05 4.70 3.08
CA SER A 107 13.29 4.65 3.87
C SER A 107 14.33 5.66 3.40
N VAL A 108 14.45 5.88 2.08
CA VAL A 108 15.48 6.76 1.53
C VAL A 108 15.22 8.22 1.91
N PRO A 109 14.02 8.81 1.71
CA PRO A 109 13.78 10.20 2.07
C PRO A 109 13.83 10.45 3.59
N LEU A 110 13.44 9.46 4.39
CA LEU A 110 13.46 9.55 5.85
C LEU A 110 14.82 9.16 6.46
N HIS A 111 15.76 8.65 5.66
CA HIS A 111 17.05 8.14 6.10
C HIS A 111 16.92 7.07 7.22
N MET A 112 15.85 6.26 7.17
CA MET A 112 15.50 5.26 8.18
C MET A 112 15.22 3.91 7.54
N PHE A 113 16.05 2.90 7.83
CA PHE A 113 15.86 1.54 7.31
C PHE A 113 15.33 0.61 8.40
N ARG A 114 14.02 0.33 8.41
CA ARG A 114 13.35 -0.47 9.46
C ARG A 114 12.57 -1.69 8.93
N LEU A 115 12.39 -1.80 7.61
CA LEU A 115 11.68 -2.90 6.93
C LEU A 115 10.19 -3.05 7.28
N TRP A 116 9.55 -2.09 7.96
CA TRP A 116 8.12 -2.22 8.30
C TRP A 116 7.22 -2.12 7.05
N ALA A 117 7.56 -1.27 6.08
CA ALA A 117 6.80 -1.16 4.84
C ALA A 117 6.99 -2.42 3.97
N TYR A 118 8.21 -2.97 3.95
CA TYR A 118 8.48 -4.26 3.33
C TYR A 118 7.62 -5.40 3.91
N TYR A 119 7.65 -5.59 5.24
CA TYR A 119 6.88 -6.65 5.89
C TYR A 119 5.36 -6.44 5.75
N GLY A 120 4.91 -5.18 5.78
CA GLY A 120 3.51 -4.84 5.54
C GLY A 120 3.01 -5.23 4.14
N MET A 121 3.89 -5.26 3.13
CA MET A 121 3.53 -5.64 1.76
C MET A 121 3.52 -7.16 1.64
N MET A 122 4.52 -7.82 2.22
CA MET A 122 4.62 -9.27 2.21
C MET A 122 3.49 -9.94 3.00
N SER A 123 2.99 -9.30 4.07
CA SER A 123 1.85 -9.79 4.86
C SER A 123 0.50 -9.74 4.10
N GLN A 124 0.43 -9.05 2.96
CA GLN A 124 -0.77 -9.05 2.11
C GLN A 124 -0.99 -10.41 1.43
N ILE A 125 0.07 -11.18 1.18
CA ILE A 125 -0.02 -12.52 0.58
C ILE A 125 -0.80 -13.49 1.49
N PRO A 126 -0.41 -13.71 2.76
CA PRO A 126 -1.19 -14.57 3.66
C PRO A 126 -2.58 -14.00 3.95
N LEU A 127 -2.74 -12.68 4.00
CA LEU A 127 -4.07 -12.07 4.15
C LEU A 127 -4.99 -12.38 2.96
N SER A 128 -4.45 -12.37 1.73
CA SER A 128 -5.19 -12.75 0.53
C SER A 128 -5.66 -14.20 0.60
N LEU A 129 -4.76 -15.12 0.99
CA LEU A 129 -5.13 -16.53 1.18
C LEU A 129 -6.20 -16.69 2.27
N PHE A 130 -6.10 -15.95 3.37
CA PHE A 130 -7.10 -15.98 4.42
C PHE A 130 -8.48 -15.57 3.92
N ILE A 131 -8.59 -14.49 3.14
CA ILE A 131 -9.87 -14.07 2.56
C ILE A 131 -10.41 -15.13 1.60
N ASP A 132 -9.56 -15.66 0.73
CA ASP A 132 -9.97 -16.61 -0.31
C ASP A 132 -10.42 -17.96 0.29
N TYR A 133 -9.73 -18.47 1.32
CA TYR A 133 -10.03 -19.77 1.92
C TYR A 133 -11.06 -19.71 3.07
N VAL A 134 -11.02 -18.67 3.91
CA VAL A 134 -11.83 -18.58 5.13
C VAL A 134 -13.08 -17.74 4.92
N VAL A 135 -12.90 -16.51 4.41
CA VAL A 135 -14.00 -15.53 4.28
C VAL A 135 -14.87 -15.82 3.06
N LYS A 136 -14.28 -16.37 1.99
CA LYS A 136 -14.94 -16.72 0.72
C LYS A 136 -15.62 -15.52 0.04
N GLY A 137 -15.03 -14.34 0.18
CA GLY A 137 -15.46 -13.11 -0.50
C GLY A 137 -16.74 -12.46 0.04
N GLY A 138 -17.50 -11.80 -0.84
CA GLY A 138 -18.72 -11.08 -0.52
C GLY A 138 -18.50 -9.82 0.33
N ARG A 139 -19.57 -9.42 1.04
CA ARG A 139 -19.54 -8.24 1.94
C ARG A 139 -18.50 -8.37 3.06
N ALA A 140 -18.33 -9.58 3.59
CA ALA A 140 -17.32 -9.84 4.62
C ALA A 140 -15.89 -9.64 4.07
N GLY A 141 -15.63 -10.13 2.85
CA GLY A 141 -14.37 -9.86 2.16
C GLY A 141 -14.09 -8.37 1.97
N ASN A 142 -15.11 -7.60 1.57
CA ASN A 142 -15.00 -6.15 1.45
C ASN A 142 -14.67 -5.46 2.78
N VAL A 143 -15.30 -5.87 3.88
CA VAL A 143 -14.95 -5.36 5.22
C VAL A 143 -13.49 -5.66 5.55
N VAL A 144 -12.98 -6.85 5.26
CA VAL A 144 -11.57 -7.19 5.52
C VAL A 144 -10.62 -6.36 4.66
N VAL A 145 -10.96 -6.08 3.39
CA VAL A 145 -10.17 -5.18 2.53
C VAL A 145 -10.13 -3.76 3.12
N TRP A 146 -11.27 -3.24 3.58
CA TRP A 146 -11.28 -1.93 4.24
C TRP A 146 -10.47 -1.90 5.53
N LEU A 147 -10.56 -2.96 6.35
CA LEU A 147 -9.73 -3.11 7.55
C LEU A 147 -8.24 -3.17 7.21
N SER A 148 -7.84 -3.85 6.12
CA SER A 148 -6.45 -3.90 5.69
C SER A 148 -5.95 -2.57 5.13
N LEU A 149 -6.81 -1.76 4.52
CA LEU A 149 -6.50 -0.38 4.13
C LEU A 149 -6.28 0.53 5.34
N ILE A 150 -7.07 0.37 6.40
CA ILE A 150 -6.96 1.21 7.61
C ILE A 150 -5.75 0.80 8.46
N LEU A 151 -5.56 -0.51 8.69
CA LEU A 151 -4.56 -1.04 9.64
C LEU A 151 -3.28 -1.57 8.98
N GLY A 152 -3.26 -1.75 7.66
CA GLY A 152 -2.15 -2.35 6.95
C GLY A 152 -1.09 -1.34 6.53
N GLN A 153 -0.88 -1.22 5.22
CA GLN A 153 0.22 -0.44 4.64
C GLN A 153 0.23 1.05 5.05
N PRO A 154 -0.89 1.78 4.97
CA PRO A 154 -0.94 3.18 5.39
C PRO A 154 -0.47 3.41 6.83
N LEU A 155 -0.78 2.48 7.73
CA LEU A 155 -0.39 2.59 9.13
C LEU A 155 1.11 2.33 9.32
N ALA A 156 1.69 1.40 8.56
CA ALA A 156 3.13 1.16 8.55
C ALA A 156 3.92 2.42 8.16
N ILE A 157 3.45 3.13 7.13
CA ILE A 157 4.07 4.39 6.68
C ILE A 157 3.92 5.49 7.75
N LEU A 158 2.77 5.59 8.40
CA LEU A 158 2.58 6.52 9.51
C LEU A 158 3.58 6.27 10.65
N MET A 159 3.86 5.01 10.98
CA MET A 159 4.86 4.69 12.01
C MET A 159 6.26 5.20 11.64
N TYR A 160 6.67 5.14 10.37
CA TYR A 160 7.93 5.74 9.94
C TYR A 160 7.95 7.25 10.14
N VAL A 161 6.89 7.94 9.70
CA VAL A 161 6.80 9.40 9.81
C VAL A 161 6.78 9.84 11.27
N HIS A 162 6.03 9.13 12.12
CA HIS A 162 5.98 9.39 13.56
C HIS A 162 7.37 9.25 14.20
N ASP A 163 8.08 8.17 13.89
CA ASP A 163 9.40 7.93 14.50
C ASP A 163 10.45 8.89 13.98
N TRP A 164 10.38 9.26 12.69
CA TRP A 164 11.20 10.32 12.14
C TRP A 164 10.94 11.65 12.88
N TYR A 165 9.67 12.02 13.06
CA TYR A 165 9.29 13.25 13.76
C TYR A 165 9.79 13.27 15.20
N VAL A 166 9.60 12.18 15.95
CA VAL A 166 10.07 12.06 17.33
C VAL A 166 11.59 12.17 17.43
N MET A 167 12.34 11.50 16.54
CA MET A 167 13.81 11.59 16.54
C MET A 167 14.31 13.00 16.22
N HIS A 168 13.67 13.72 15.30
CA HIS A 168 14.05 15.09 14.95
C HIS A 168 13.68 16.10 16.02
N GLN A 169 12.53 15.94 16.69
CA GLN A 169 12.18 16.79 17.84
C GLN A 169 13.13 16.59 19.01
N ILE A 170 13.46 15.34 19.36
CA ILE A 170 14.42 15.03 20.42
C ILE A 170 15.81 15.60 20.09
N SER A 171 16.24 15.50 18.82
CA SER A 171 17.51 16.07 18.38
C SER A 171 17.53 17.61 18.46
N ALA A 172 16.39 18.26 18.17
CA ALA A 172 16.24 19.71 18.30
C ALA A 172 16.23 20.17 19.77
N GLU A 173 15.68 19.38 20.69
CA GLU A 173 15.72 19.67 22.13
C GLU A 173 17.11 19.46 22.76
N LEU A 174 17.92 18.55 22.20
CA LEU A 174 19.29 18.25 22.66
C LEU A 174 20.36 19.21 22.16
N GLN A 175 20.05 20.11 21.22
CA GLN A 175 20.89 21.26 20.86
C GLN A 175 20.34 22.54 21.50
N PRO A 176 20.64 22.83 22.78
CA PRO A 176 20.42 24.16 23.30
C PRO A 176 21.40 25.09 22.57
N GLY A 177 20.87 26.13 21.92
CA GLY A 177 21.68 27.22 21.39
C GLY A 177 22.50 27.91 22.47
#